data_AF-A0A969F9T3-F1
#
_entry.id   AF-A0A969F9T3-F1
#
_cell.length_a   1.000
_cell.length_b   1.000
_cell.length_c   1.000
_cell.angle_alpha   90.00
_cell.angle_beta   90.00
_cell.angle_gamma   90.00
#
_symmetry.space_group_name_H-M   'P 1'
#
loop_
_entity.id
_entity.type
_entity.pdbx_description
1 polymer ?
#
loop_
_entity_poly.entity_id
_entity_poly.type
_entity_poly.pdbx_seq_one_letter_code
_entity_poly.pdbx_strand_id
1 'polypeptide(L)' 'MRLGAHMSAAGGLHEAFKRGHEAGCDSMLLFTKSNRQWAAKPITVEDVEKYQQAQEKYSH' A
#
# COMPACT_ATOMS: atom_id res chain seq x y z
N MET A 1 -10.21 -10.81 -15.21
CA MET A 1 -9.45 -11.54 -14.17
C MET A 1 -8.61 -10.51 -13.45
N ARG A 2 -8.59 -10.46 -12.11
CA ARG A 2 -7.74 -9.52 -11.37
C ARG A 2 -6.46 -10.24 -10.97
N LEU A 3 -5.31 -9.76 -11.45
CA LEU A 3 -4.01 -10.29 -11.07
C LEU A 3 -3.29 -9.31 -10.16
N GLY A 4 -2.42 -9.83 -9.31
CA GLY A 4 -1.77 -9.00 -8.30
C GLY A 4 -0.57 -9.67 -7.66
N ALA A 5 0.17 -8.87 -6.90
CA ALA A 5 1.35 -9.33 -6.19
C ALA A 5 1.51 -8.63 -4.84
N HIS A 6 2.40 -9.19 -4.02
CA HIS A 6 2.74 -8.60 -2.73
C HIS A 6 3.65 -7.38 -2.93
N MET A 7 3.15 -6.18 -2.64
CA MET A 7 3.85 -4.92 -2.79
C MET A 7 4.50 -4.45 -1.48
N SER A 8 5.69 -3.88 -1.60
CA SER A 8 6.35 -3.22 -0.48
C SER A 8 5.61 -1.95 -0.09
N ALA A 9 5.42 -1.73 1.21
CA ALA A 9 4.92 -0.48 1.81
C ALA A 9 6.05 0.33 2.47
N ALA A 10 7.32 0.05 2.14
CA ALA A 10 8.44 0.85 2.64
C ALA A 10 8.31 2.31 2.17
N GLY A 11 8.44 3.26 3.10
CA GLY A 11 8.18 4.68 2.85
C GLY A 11 6.74 5.13 3.16
N GLY A 12 5.81 4.19 3.38
CA GLY A 12 4.41 4.45 3.70
C GLY A 12 3.47 3.52 2.92
N LEU A 13 2.25 3.30 3.45
CA LEU A 13 1.27 2.40 2.82
C LEU A 13 0.89 2.84 1.40
N HIS A 14 0.81 4.16 1.17
CA HIS A 14 0.47 4.77 -0.11
C HIS A 14 1.46 4.44 -1.24
N GLU A 15 2.73 4.15 -0.92
CA GLU A 15 3.75 3.81 -1.92
C GLU A 15 3.47 2.48 -2.63
N ALA A 16 2.73 1.58 -1.99
CA ALA A 16 2.37 0.29 -2.59
C ALA A 16 1.51 0.46 -3.85
N PHE A 17 0.67 1.50 -3.92
CA PHE A 17 -0.17 1.76 -5.09
C PHE A 17 0.65 2.13 -6.32
N LYS A 18 1.60 3.05 -6.16
CA LYS A 18 2.51 3.45 -7.23
C LYS A 18 3.28 2.23 -7.76
N ARG A 19 3.83 1.42 -6.85
CA ARG A 19 4.58 0.19 -7.20
C ARG A 19 3.70 -0.85 -7.88
N GLY A 20 2.47 -1.05 -7.40
CA GLY A 20 1.50 -1.96 -8.01
C GLY A 20 1.12 -1.51 -9.43
N HIS A 21 0.90 -0.22 -9.63
CA HIS A 21 0.62 0.36 -10.95
C HIS A 21 1.82 0.22 -11.90
N GLU A 22 3.04 0.53 -11.46
CA GLU A 22 4.27 0.34 -12.24
C GLU A 22 4.50 -1.13 -12.63
N ALA A 23 4.05 -2.07 -11.79
CA ALA A 23 4.13 -3.50 -12.05
C ALA A 23 2.94 -4.05 -12.88
N GLY A 24 1.96 -3.22 -13.25
CA GLY A 24 0.76 -3.65 -13.99
C GLY A 24 -0.18 -4.56 -13.19
N CYS A 25 -0.24 -4.39 -11.87
CA CYS A 25 -1.10 -5.18 -10.99
C CYS A 25 -2.50 -4.57 -10.85
N ASP A 26 -3.55 -5.35 -11.11
CA ASP A 26 -4.96 -4.96 -10.86
C ASP A 26 -5.32 -5.04 -9.36
N SER A 27 -4.53 -5.78 -8.58
CA SER A 27 -4.73 -6.00 -7.15
C SER A 27 -3.39 -6.09 -6.44
N MET A 28 -3.35 -5.79 -5.15
CA MET A 28 -2.12 -5.82 -4.38
C MET A 28 -2.36 -6.29 -2.95
N LEU A 29 -1.36 -6.92 -2.37
CA LEU A 29 -1.30 -7.25 -0.95
C LEU A 29 -0.07 -6.57 -0.35
N LEU A 30 -0.16 -6.05 0.87
CA LEU A 30 0.95 -5.41 1.57
C LEU A 30 0.84 -5.66 3.08
N PHE A 31 1.95 -5.44 3.80
CA PHE A 31 1.92 -5.43 5.26
C PHE A 31 1.61 -4.04 5.81
N THR A 32 0.71 -3.97 6.80
CA THR A 32 0.38 -2.72 7.52
C THR A 32 1.40 -2.39 8.63
N LYS A 33 2.26 -3.35 8.99
CA LYS A 33 3.36 -3.20 9.96
C LYS A 33 4.53 -4.12 9.61
N SER A 34 5.69 -3.87 10.24
CA SER A 34 6.80 -4.83 10.16
C SER A 34 6.41 -6.19 10.77
N ASN A 35 6.65 -7.29 10.02
CA ASN A 35 6.46 -8.66 10.53
C ASN A 35 7.58 -9.07 11.50
N ARG A 36 8.66 -8.29 11.63
CA ARG A 36 9.79 -8.60 12.53
C ARG A 36 9.56 -8.12 13.96
N GLN A 37 8.49 -7.38 14.21
CA GLN A 37 8.22 -6.74 15.50
C GLN A 37 6.76 -6.95 15.91
N TRP A 38 6.55 -7.13 17.22
CA TRP A 38 5.22 -7.22 17.81
C TRP A 38 4.52 -5.86 17.83
N ALA A 39 5.21 -4.82 18.30
CA ALA A 39 4.71 -3.46 18.34
C ALA A 39 4.63 -2.84 16.93
N ALA A 40 3.53 -2.13 16.66
CA ALA A 40 3.32 -1.35 15.45
C ALA A 40 3.23 0.14 15.79
N LYS A 41 3.69 1.00 14.88
CA LYS A 41 3.33 2.42 14.96
C LYS A 41 1.83 2.56 14.69
N PRO A 42 1.11 3.42 15.43
CA PRO A 42 -0.27 3.74 15.10
C PRO A 42 -0.38 4.26 13.66
N ILE A 43 -1.42 3.85 12.96
CA ILE A 43 -1.79 4.44 11.67
C ILE A 43 -2.45 5.78 11.97
N THR A 44 -1.90 6.88 11.47
CA THR A 44 -2.44 8.21 11.72
C THR A 44 -3.51 8.59 10.71
N VAL A 45 -4.23 9.68 10.96
CA VAL A 45 -5.22 10.20 10.01
C VAL A 45 -4.54 10.59 8.69
N GLU A 46 -3.36 11.20 8.76
CA GLU A 46 -2.56 11.59 7.61
C GLU A 46 -2.11 10.37 6.77
N ASP A 47 -1.84 9.23 7.41
CA ASP A 47 -1.54 7.99 6.70
C ASP A 47 -2.75 7.48 5.91
N VAL A 48 -3.95 7.57 6.50
CA VAL A 48 -5.22 7.18 5.85
C VAL A 48 -5.53 8.11 4.69
N GLU A 49 -5.36 9.42 4.85
CA GLU A 49 -5.57 10.41 3.78
C GLU A 49 -4.64 10.14 2.60
N LYS A 50 -3.34 9.93 2.84
CA LYS A 50 -2.38 9.57 1.78
C LYS A 50 -2.74 8.26 1.10
N TYR A 51 -3.20 7.28 1.86
CA TYR A 51 -3.62 5.99 1.32
C TYR A 51 -4.81 6.16 0.37
N GLN A 52 -5.84 6.90 0.78
CA GLN A 52 -7.03 7.15 -0.03
C GLN A 52 -6.69 7.96 -1.29
N GLN A 53 -5.89 9.02 -1.17
CA GLN A 53 -5.44 9.81 -2.31
C GLN A 53 -4.64 8.97 -3.32
N ALA A 54 -3.76 8.08 -2.84
CA ALA A 54 -3.02 7.18 -3.71
C ALA A 54 -3.93 6.12 -4.35
N GLN A 55 -4.90 5.59 -3.60
CA GLN A 55 -5.89 4.66 -4.13
C GLN A 55 -6.67 5.30 -5.30
N GLU A 56 -7.20 6.51 -5.11
CA GLU A 56 -7.92 7.24 -6.16
C GLU A 56 -7.03 7.52 -7.37
N LYS A 57 -5.80 7.97 -7.13
CA LYS A 57 -4.85 8.32 -8.19
C LYS A 57 -4.44 7.12 -9.07
N TYR A 58 -4.31 5.93 -8.48
CA TYR A 58 -3.83 4.74 -9.18
C TYR A 58 -4.92 3.69 -9.40
N SER A 59 -6.20 4.03 -9.16
CA SER A 59 -7.32 3.15 -9.48
C SER A 59 -7.48 3.04 -11.00
N HIS A 60 -7.45 1.82 -11.53
CA HIS A 60 -7.70 1.51 -12.94
C HIS A 60 -8.63 0.30 -13.06
#